data_AF-A0A2W6NNC5-F1
#
_entry.id   AF-A0A2W6NNC5-F1
#
_cell.length_a   1.000
_cell.length_b   1.000
_cell.length_c   1.000
_cell.angle_alpha   90.00
_cell.angle_beta   90.00
_cell.angle_gamma   90.00
#
_symmetry.space_group_name_H-M   'P 1'
#
loop_
_entity.id
_entity.type
_entity.pdbx_description
1 polymer ?
#
loop_
_entity_poly.entity_id
_entity_poly.type
_entity_poly.pdbx_seq_one_letter_code
_entity_poly.pdbx_strand_id
1 'polypeptide(L)' 'MKFYGIATNNNNQNMVIDNLPTDYLGAVNAAKQQAAKKGFTFQYVKPAENGRKEGSVLTKFKKQRTQRKSIKR' A
#
# COMPACT_ATOMS: atom_id res chain seq x y z
N MET A 1 9.87 11.04 7.72
CA MET A 1 8.66 10.47 7.08
C MET A 1 8.73 8.95 7.16
N LYS A 2 7.64 8.25 7.46
CA LYS A 2 7.65 6.78 7.45
C LYS A 2 7.46 6.30 6.00
N PHE A 3 8.07 5.18 5.63
CA PHE A 3 7.91 4.56 4.31
C PHE A 3 7.38 3.14 4.47
N TYR A 4 6.63 2.68 3.47
CA TYR A 4 6.24 1.28 3.33
C TYR A 4 6.57 0.79 1.92
N GLY A 5 6.99 -0.45 1.83
CA GLY A 5 7.31 -1.11 0.57
C GLY A 5 6.17 -2.02 0.14
N ILE A 6 5.97 -2.17 -1.16
CA ILE A 6 5.12 -3.24 -1.71
C ILE A 6 6.01 -4.19 -2.51
N ALA A 7 5.88 -5.47 -2.20
CA ALA A 7 6.51 -6.55 -2.93
C ALA A 7 5.47 -7.56 -3.38
N THR A 8 5.72 -8.23 -4.51
CA THR A 8 4.81 -9.21 -5.11
C THR A 8 5.54 -10.50 -5.43
N ASN A 9 4.84 -11.62 -5.54
CA ASN A 9 5.39 -12.89 -5.98
C ASN A 9 4.60 -13.40 -7.18
N ASN A 10 5.15 -14.36 -7.91
CA ASN A 10 4.55 -15.03 -9.08
C ASN A 10 3.18 -15.65 -8.78
N ASN A 11 2.84 -15.86 -7.51
CA ASN A 11 1.52 -16.31 -7.05
C ASN A 11 0.50 -15.17 -6.88
N ASN A 12 0.76 -13.97 -7.41
CA ASN A 12 -0.03 -12.75 -7.20
C ASN A 12 -0.27 -12.38 -5.72
N GLN A 13 0.62 -12.82 -4.84
CA GLN A 13 0.58 -12.46 -3.43
C GLN A 13 1.29 -11.13 -3.22
N ASN A 14 0.60 -10.19 -2.58
CA ASN A 14 1.15 -8.89 -2.24
C ASN A 14 1.58 -8.89 -0.78
N MET A 15 2.78 -8.38 -0.51
CA MET A 15 3.30 -8.18 0.83
C MET A 15 3.62 -6.71 1.04
N VAL A 16 3.12 -6.18 2.15
CA VAL A 16 3.51 -4.86 2.64
C VAL A 16 4.73 -5.04 3.53
N ILE A 17 5.76 -4.23 3.28
CA ILE A 17 6.99 -4.19 4.04
C ILE A 17 6.95 -2.95 4.92
N ASP A 18 6.69 -3.17 6.21
CA ASP A 18 6.66 -2.15 7.24
C ASP A 18 8.03 -1.96 7.90
N ASN A 19 8.18 -0.90 8.71
CA ASN A 19 9.43 -0.52 9.40
C ASN A 19 10.62 -0.22 8.47
N LEU A 20 10.37 0.48 7.36
CA LEU A 20 11.44 0.98 6.52
C LEU A 20 12.11 2.24 7.12
N PRO A 21 13.42 2.45 6.85
CA PRO A 21 14.13 3.68 7.17
C PRO A 21 13.39 4.94 6.72
N THR A 22 13.60 6.06 7.41
CA THR A 22 12.98 7.36 7.09
C THR A 22 13.62 8.06 5.90
N ASP A 23 14.68 7.50 5.32
CA ASP A 23 15.33 7.98 4.10
C ASP A 23 14.86 7.15 2.91
N TYR A 24 14.46 7.81 1.82
CA TYR A 24 13.91 7.13 0.64
C TYR A 24 14.87 6.08 0.06
N LEU A 25 16.16 6.43 -0.08
CA LEU A 25 17.18 5.53 -0.62
C LEU A 25 17.39 4.31 0.29
N GLY A 26 17.42 4.54 1.60
CA GLY A 26 17.51 3.49 2.62
C GLY A 26 16.27 2.59 2.64
N ALA A 27 15.08 3.18 2.49
CA ALA A 27 13.82 2.47 2.40
C ALA A 27 13.76 1.53 1.18
N VAL A 28 14.23 1.99 0.02
CA VAL A 28 14.28 1.14 -1.20
C VAL A 28 15.23 -0.04 -0.99
N ASN A 29 16.43 0.20 -0.45
CA ASN A 29 17.41 -0.86 -0.24
C ASN A 29 16.94 -1.89 0.80
N ALA A 30 16.39 -1.42 1.92
CA ALA A 30 15.83 -2.28 2.96
C ALA A 30 14.63 -3.09 2.43
N ALA A 31 13.73 -2.45 1.67
CA ALA A 31 12.59 -3.13 1.06
C ALA A 31 13.01 -4.21 0.06
N LYS A 32 14.03 -3.93 -0.77
CA LYS A 32 14.61 -4.94 -1.68
C LYS A 32 15.18 -6.13 -0.94
N GLN A 33 15.96 -5.89 0.12
CA GLN A 33 16.54 -6.97 0.93
C GLN A 33 15.47 -7.82 1.63
N GLN A 34 14.45 -7.19 2.21
CA GLN A 34 13.36 -7.92 2.87
C GLN A 34 12.47 -8.67 1.88
N ALA A 35 12.21 -8.11 0.71
CA ALA A 35 11.50 -8.79 -0.36
C ALA A 35 12.28 -10.04 -0.83
N ALA A 36 13.58 -9.88 -1.12
CA ALA A 36 14.45 -10.98 -1.54
C ALA A 36 14.54 -12.11 -0.50
N LYS A 37 14.70 -11.77 0.79
CA LYS A 37 14.71 -12.76 1.89
C LYS A 37 13.45 -13.61 1.96
N LYS A 38 12.32 -13.08 1.51
CA LYS A 38 11.01 -13.75 1.54
C LYS A 38 10.62 -14.35 0.19
N GLY A 39 11.46 -14.25 -0.83
CA GLY A 39 11.16 -14.72 -2.19
C GLY A 39 10.13 -13.85 -2.93
N PHE A 40 10.00 -12.57 -2.57
CA PHE A 40 9.15 -11.61 -3.26
C PHE A 40 10.00 -10.66 -4.12
N THR A 41 9.44 -10.22 -5.23
CA THR A 41 9.98 -9.21 -6.12
C THR A 41 9.57 -7.82 -5.61
N PHE A 42 10.56 -6.96 -5.39
CA PHE A 42 10.30 -5.58 -4.98
C PHE A 42 9.60 -4.80 -6.10
N GLN A 43 8.51 -4.10 -5.78
CA GLN A 43 7.77 -3.29 -6.74
C GLN A 43 8.09 -1.80 -6.57
N TYR A 44 7.73 -1.23 -5.41
CA TYR A 44 7.92 0.20 -5.12
C TYR A 44 7.87 0.51 -3.62
N VAL A 45 8.43 1.66 -3.25
CA VAL A 45 8.30 2.26 -1.91
C VAL A 45 7.40 3.48 -2.00
N LYS A 46 6.49 3.64 -1.04
CA LYS A 46 5.65 4.84 -0.89
C LYS A 46 5.82 5.45 0.51
N PRO A 47 5.73 6.78 0.64
CA PRO A 47 5.65 7.42 1.93
C PRO A 47 4.35 6.98 2.62
N ALA A 48 4.47 6.48 3.84
CA ALA A 48 3.36 6.34 4.76
C ALA A 48 3.04 7.75 5.27
N GLU A 49 2.12 8.45 4.61
CA GLU A 49 1.48 9.63 5.20
C GLU A 49 0.75 9.18 6.47
N ASN A 50 1.25 9.62 7.63
CA ASN A 50 0.63 9.39 8.93
C ASN A 50 -0.85 9.81 8.85
N GLY A 51 -1.78 8.85 8.82
CA GLY A 51 -3.21 9.11 8.96
C GLY A 51 -4.13 8.60 7.84
N ARG A 52 -3.61 8.05 6.73
CA ARG A 52 -4.49 7.34 5.79
C ARG A 52 -4.87 5.98 6.37
N LYS A 53 -5.96 5.95 7.14
CA LYS A 53 -6.81 4.76 7.25
C LYS A 53 -7.27 4.43 5.83
N GLU A 54 -6.48 3.64 5.10
CA GLU A 54 -6.86 3.13 3.79
C GLU A 54 -7.96 2.09 3.96
N GLY A 55 -9.16 2.56 4.31
CA GLY A 55 -10.36 1.80 4.01
C GLY A 55 -10.37 1.51 2.51
N SER A 56 -10.80 0.30 2.15
CA SER A 56 -10.96 -0.15 0.76
C SER A 56 -11.53 0.98 -0.11
N VAL A 57 -11.03 1.16 -1.33
CA VAL A 57 -11.57 2.12 -2.31
C VAL A 57 -13.10 1.98 -2.43
N LEU A 58 -13.61 0.75 -2.26
CA LEU A 58 -15.05 0.44 -2.25
C LEU A 58 -15.82 1.13 -1.11
N THR A 59 -15.19 1.34 0.04
CA THR A 59 -15.77 2.06 1.18
C THR A 59 -15.68 3.58 1.04
N LYS A 60 -14.63 4.12 0.40
CA LYS A 60 -14.40 5.57 0.26
C LYS A 60 -15.56 6.30 -0.45
N PHE A 61 -16.18 5.65 -1.44
CA PHE A 61 -17.27 6.24 -2.24
C PHE A 61 -18.67 5.66 -1.93
N LYS A 62 -18.84 4.94 -0.82
CA LYS A 62 -20.13 4.30 -0.46
C LYS A 62 -21.28 5.31 -0.32
N LYS A 63 -21.02 6.48 0.30
CA LYS A 63 -22.00 7.56 0.47
C LYS A 63 -22.48 8.12 -0.88
N GLN A 64 -21.56 8.37 -1.81
CA GLN A 64 -21.90 8.88 -3.14
C GLN A 64 -22.70 7.86 -3.96
N ARG A 65 -22.38 6.57 -3.84
CA ARG A 65 -23.09 5.49 -4.55
C ARG A 65 -24.53 5.30 -4.04
N THR A 66 -24.74 5.44 -2.74
CA THR A 66 -26.07 5.31 -2.12
C THR A 66 -26.96 6.51 -2.44
N GLN A 67 -26.41 7.73 -2.45
CA GLN A 67 -27.15 8.93 -2.85
C GLN A 67 -27.58 8.93 -4.34
N ARG A 68 -26.73 8.44 -5.26
CA ARG A 68 -27.12 8.31 -6.67
C ARG A 68 -28.27 7.32 -6.90
N LYS A 69 -28.44 6.32 -6.03
CA LYS A 69 -29.57 5.39 -6.11
C LYS A 69 -30.89 5.99 -5.60
N SER A 70 -30.84 6.95 -4.68
CA SER A 70 -32.06 7.53 -4.08
C SER A 70 -32.68 8.63 -4.93
N ILE A 71 -31.91 9.28 -5.80
CA ILE A 71 -32.40 10.29 -6.76
C ILE A 71 -32.93 9.57 -8.01
N LYS A 72 -33.94 8.72 -7.81
CA LYS A 72 -34.78 8.17 -8.88
C LYS A 72 -36.20 8.18 -8.34
N ARG A 73 -36.75 9.37 -8.19
CA ARG A 73 -38.18 9.66 -7.98
C ARG A 73 -38.50 10.92 -8.76
#